data_AF-A0A2A4CMJ0-F1
#
_entry.id   AF-A0A2A4CMJ0-F1
#
_cell.length_a   1.000
_cell.length_b   1.000
_cell.length_c   1.000
_cell.angle_alpha   90.00
_cell.angle_beta   90.00
_cell.angle_gamma   90.00
#
_symmetry.space_group_name_H-M   'P 1'
#
loop_
_entity.id
_entity.type
_entity.pdbx_description
1 polymer ?
#
loop_
_entity_poly.entity_id
_entity_poly.type
_entity_poly.pdbx_seq_one_letter_code
_entity_poly.pdbx_strand_id
1 'polypeptide(L)'
;MLWQEPWVWIVAGVVLAGLEMLLPGFILLGFAVGAVVVGVLIWAGLLGGSLAPMLFVFAVFSLIAWIGLRRFVGVQSSQTKVWDTDINEN
;
A
#
# COMPACT_ATOMS: atom_id res chain seq x y z
N MET A 1 -15.70 -3.01 21.52
CA MET A 1 -15.62 -3.93 20.36
C MET A 1 -14.23 -3.81 19.75
N LEU A 2 -13.56 -4.90 19.40
CA LEU A 2 -12.14 -4.86 18.99
C LEU A 2 -11.84 -3.91 17.82
N TRP A 3 -12.77 -3.74 16.88
CA TRP A 3 -12.61 -2.85 15.73
C TRP A 3 -12.64 -1.35 16.05
N GLN A 4 -13.03 -0.96 17.28
CA GLN A 4 -12.93 0.41 17.78
C GLN A 4 -11.54 0.71 18.35
N GLU A 5 -10.72 -0.32 18.57
CA GLU A 5 -9.41 -0.16 19.18
C GLU A 5 -8.37 0.19 18.11
N PRO A 6 -7.69 1.34 18.18
CA PRO A 6 -6.75 1.78 17.15
C PRO A 6 -5.56 0.82 16.98
N TRP A 7 -5.13 0.16 18.05
CA TRP A 7 -4.04 -0.81 18.02
C TRP A 7 -4.36 -2.03 17.14
N VAL A 8 -5.64 -2.45 17.06
CA VAL A 8 -6.05 -3.60 16.23
C VAL A 8 -5.80 -3.31 14.75
N TRP A 9 -6.12 -2.10 14.31
CA TRP A 9 -5.88 -1.65 12.95
C TRP A 9 -4.39 -1.56 12.61
N ILE A 10 -3.58 -1.04 13.54
CA ILE A 10 -2.13 -0.95 13.37
C ILE A 10 -1.51 -2.36 13.27
N VAL A 11 -1.86 -3.27 14.19
CA VAL A 11 -1.37 -4.66 14.16
C VAL A 11 -1.80 -5.38 12.88
N ALA A 12 -3.05 -5.23 12.46
CA ALA A 12 -3.53 -5.78 11.19
C ALA A 12 -2.72 -5.24 10.00
N GLY A 13 -2.43 -3.93 9.98
CA GLY A 13 -1.57 -3.32 8.97
C GLY A 13 -0.15 -3.90 8.94
N VAL A 14 0.47 -4.12 10.10
CA VAL A 14 1.79 -4.75 10.19
C VAL A 14 1.77 -6.19 9.68
N VAL A 15 0.74 -6.97 10.04
CA VAL A 15 0.59 -8.35 9.53
C VAL A 15 0.42 -8.36 8.01
N LEU A 16 -0.41 -7.46 7.46
CA LEU A 16 -0.58 -7.32 6.00
C LEU A 16 0.73 -6.97 5.30
N ALA A 17 1.50 -6.03 5.85
CA ALA A 17 2.81 -5.67 5.30
C ALA A 17 3.80 -6.84 5.37
N GLY A 18 3.78 -7.62 6.45
CA GLY A 18 4.60 -8.83 6.58
C GLY A 18 4.20 -9.93 5.58
N LEU A 19 2.90 -10.14 5.37
CA LEU A 19 2.37 -11.10 4.40
C LEU A 19 2.72 -10.72 2.96
N GLU A 20 2.85 -9.42 2.65
CA GLU A 20 3.32 -8.98 1.33
C GLU A 20 4.72 -9.53 1.00
N MET A 21 5.58 -9.77 1.98
CA MET A 21 6.91 -10.35 1.71
C MET A 21 6.83 -11.76 1.11
N LEU A 22 5.69 -12.45 1.23
CA LEU A 22 5.43 -13.77 0.67
C LEU A 22 4.77 -13.71 -0.71
N LEU A 23 4.19 -12.58 -1.10
CA LEU A 23 3.39 -12.42 -2.32
C LEU A 23 3.99 -11.35 -3.24
N PRO A 24 4.21 -11.63 -4.54
CA PRO A 24 4.60 -10.59 -5.48
C PRO A 24 3.35 -9.84 -5.99
N GLY A 25 2.94 -8.72 -5.37
CA GLY A 25 1.76 -7.99 -5.84
C GLY A 25 1.58 -6.51 -5.45
N PHE A 26 2.24 -6.03 -4.41
CA PHE A 26 2.04 -4.72 -3.77
C PHE A 26 0.61 -4.42 -3.30
N ILE A 27 -0.29 -5.41 -3.29
CA ILE A 27 -1.71 -5.23 -2.95
C ILE A 27 -1.91 -5.17 -1.44
N LEU A 28 -1.27 -6.07 -0.68
CA LEU A 28 -1.38 -6.08 0.78
C LEU A 28 -0.70 -4.86 1.39
N LEU A 29 0.35 -4.34 0.77
CA LEU A 29 0.96 -3.06 1.15
C LEU A 29 -0.04 -1.89 1.07
N GLY A 30 -0.87 -1.82 0.02
CA GLY A 30 -1.94 -0.83 -0.07
C GLY A 30 -2.92 -0.94 1.09
N PHE A 31 -3.36 -2.16 1.40
CA PHE A 31 -4.24 -2.41 2.55
C PHE A 31 -3.57 -2.13 3.89
N ALA A 32 -2.28 -2.41 4.04
CA ALA A 32 -1.53 -2.11 5.25
C ALA A 32 -1.52 -0.61 5.54
N VAL A 33 -1.28 0.22 4.51
CA VAL A 33 -1.34 1.68 4.63
C VAL A 33 -2.75 2.14 5.02
N GLY A 34 -3.79 1.63 4.36
CA GLY A 34 -5.17 1.95 4.70
C GLY A 34 -5.52 1.60 6.15
N ALA A 35 -5.06 0.45 6.65
CA ALA A 35 -5.29 0.02 8.03
C ALA A 35 -4.61 0.97 9.03
N VAL A 36 -3.36 1.35 8.78
CA VAL A 36 -2.63 2.31 9.63
C VAL A 36 -3.33 3.67 9.66
N VAL A 37 -3.81 4.17 8.51
CA VAL A 37 -4.56 5.44 8.43
C VAL A 37 -5.82 5.38 9.30
N VAL A 38 -6.60 4.31 9.23
CA VAL A 38 -7.78 4.15 10.10
C VAL A 38 -7.39 4.12 11.57
N GLY A 39 -6.35 3.35 11.94
CA GLY A 39 -5.86 3.31 13.32
C GLY A 39 -5.44 4.69 13.85
N VAL A 40 -4.73 5.47 13.04
CA VAL A 40 -4.32 6.85 13.38
C VAL A 40 -5.52 7.78 13.54
N LEU A 41 -6.51 7.69 12.64
CA LEU A 41 -7.71 8.53 12.71
C LEU A 41 -8.63 8.19 13.89
N ILE A 42 -8.71 6.92 14.27
CA ILE A 42 -9.38 6.50 15.51
C ILE A 42 -8.63 7.06 16.72
N TRP A 43 -7.29 6.96 16.74
CA TRP A 43 -6.49 7.49 17.83
C TRP A 43 -6.60 9.01 17.97
N ALA A 44 -6.71 9.74 16.86
CA ALA A 44 -6.95 11.18 16.83
C ALA A 44 -8.40 11.59 17.22
N GLY A 45 -9.29 10.61 17.45
CA GLY A 45 -10.70 10.87 17.76
C GLY A 45 -11.54 11.37 16.57
N LEU A 46 -11.02 11.27 15.35
CA LEU A 46 -11.72 11.68 14.12
C LEU A 46 -12.63 10.57 13.56
N LEU A 47 -12.37 9.32 13.91
CA LEU A 47 -13.19 8.16 13.59
C LEU A 47 -13.55 7.40 14.85
N GLY A 48 -14.74 6.80 14.89
CA GLY A 48 -15.25 6.11 16.06
C GLY A 48 -16.75 5.86 15.95
N GLY A 49 -17.28 4.93 16.74
CA GLY A 49 -18.71 4.69 16.90
C GLY A 49 -19.43 3.95 15.76
N SER A 50 -18.99 4.06 14.51
CA SER A 50 -19.60 3.37 13.36
C SER A 50 -18.56 2.70 12.45
N LEU A 51 -18.87 1.49 11.99
CA LEU A 51 -17.98 0.70 11.13
C LEU A 51 -17.98 1.19 9.68
N ALA A 52 -19.12 1.71 9.21
CA ALA A 52 -19.27 2.18 7.82
C ALA A 52 -18.24 3.26 7.41
N PRO A 53 -18.06 4.37 8.15
CA PRO A 53 -17.05 5.38 7.80
C PRO A 53 -15.63 4.85 7.90
N MET A 54 -15.35 3.93 8.83
CA MET A 54 -14.03 3.31 8.96
C MET A 54 -13.68 2.48 7.72
N LEU A 55 -14.61 1.66 7.24
CA LEU A 55 -14.43 0.86 6.03
C LEU A 55 -14.32 1.73 4.77
N PHE A 56 -15.09 2.82 4.71
CA PHE A 56 -14.99 3.77 3.61
C PHE A 56 -13.59 4.41 3.53
N VAL A 57 -13.10 4.93 4.65
CA VAL A 57 -11.75 5.52 4.75
C VAL A 57 -10.69 4.47 4.43
N PHE A 58 -10.80 3.27 5.00
CA PHE A 58 -9.90 2.16 4.69
C PHE A 58 -9.83 1.87 3.19
N ALA A 59 -10.98 1.73 2.52
CA ALA A 59 -11.05 1.40 1.10
C ALA A 59 -10.43 2.50 0.23
N VAL A 60 -10.77 3.77 0.50
CA VAL A 60 -10.25 4.92 -0.26
C VAL A 60 -8.73 5.04 -0.12
N PHE A 61 -8.20 5.03 1.10
CA PHE A 61 -6.77 5.16 1.33
C PHE A 61 -5.98 3.95 0.83
N SER A 62 -6.55 2.74 0.93
CA SER A 62 -5.91 1.53 0.38
C SER A 62 -5.79 1.60 -1.14
N LEU A 63 -6.86 2.05 -1.81
CA LEU A 63 -6.86 2.21 -3.26
C LEU A 63 -5.84 3.27 -3.71
N ILE A 64 -5.80 4.42 -3.03
CA ILE A 64 -4.82 5.49 -3.32
C ILE A 64 -3.39 4.99 -3.11
N ALA A 65 -3.11 4.31 -1.99
CA ALA A 65 -1.80 3.75 -1.70
C ALA A 65 -1.37 2.72 -2.75
N TRP A 66 -2.27 1.81 -3.13
CA TRP A 66 -2.01 0.81 -4.16
C TRP A 66 -1.72 1.44 -5.53
N ILE A 67 -2.51 2.43 -5.98
CA ILE A 67 -2.27 3.16 -7.22
C ILE A 67 -0.90 3.87 -7.17
N GLY A 68 -0.59 4.53 -6.06
CA GLY A 68 0.70 5.19 -5.84
C GLY A 68 1.88 4.23 -5.95
N LEU A 69 1.84 3.13 -5.20
CA LEU A 69 2.86 2.08 -5.24
C LEU A 69 3.06 1.55 -6.67
N ARG A 70 1.96 1.23 -7.36
CA ARG A 70 2.02 0.73 -8.73
C ARG A 70 2.63 1.74 -9.71
N ARG A 71 2.38 3.02 -9.51
CA ARG A 71 2.87 4.10 -10.38
C ARG A 71 4.36 4.41 -10.19
N PHE A 72 4.87 4.31 -8.97
CA PHE A 72 6.26 4.63 -8.64
C PHE A 72 7.21 3.43 -8.73
N VAL A 73 6.77 2.24 -8.33
CA VAL A 73 7.62 1.03 -8.31
C VAL A 73 7.63 0.31 -9.66
N GLY A 74 6.55 0.42 -10.45
CA GLY A 74 6.39 -0.31 -11.72
C GLY A 74 7.15 0.26 -12.94
N VAL A 75 7.88 1.37 -12.80
CA VAL A 75 8.64 1.97 -13.91
C VAL A 75 10.11 1.58 -13.79
N GLN A 76 10.42 0.31 -14.00
CA GLN A 76 11.74 -0.01 -14.57
C GLN A 76 11.62 0.26 -16.05
N SER A 77 12.03 1.46 -16.45
CA SER A 77 12.39 1.69 -17.84
C SER A 77 13.42 0.62 -18.18
N SER A 78 13.01 -0.36 -18.99
CA SER A 78 13.94 -1.14 -19.78
C SER A 78 14.82 -0.11 -20.47
N GLN A 79 16.00 0.13 -19.90
CA GLN A 79 17.12 0.73 -20.60
C GLN A 79 17.42 -0.25 -21.72
N THR A 80 16.68 -0.14 -22.82
CA THR A 80 17.08 -0.68 -24.10
C THR A 80 18.38 0.06 -24.39
N LYS A 81 19.48 -0.52 -23.93
CA LYS A 81 20.82 -0.09 -24.28
C LYS A 81 20.90 -0.31 -25.79
N VAL A 82 20.56 0.73 -26.55
CA VAL A 82 20.81 0.78 -27.99
C VAL A 82 22.33 0.80 -28.11
N TRP A 83 22.90 -0.39 -28.33
CA TRP A 83 24.29 -0.53 -28.70
C TRP A 83 24.40 -0.13 -30.18
N ASP A 84 24.77 1.13 -30.44
CA ASP A 84 25.24 1.59 -31.76
C ASP A 84 26.74 1.25 -31.97
N THR A 85 27.17 0.07 -31.51
CA THR A 85 28.49 -0.44 -31.88
C THR A 85 28.30 -1.31 -33.11
N ASP A 86 28.44 -0.70 -34.28
CA ASP A 86 28.55 -1.43 -35.53
C ASP A 86 29.88 -2.21 -35.53
N ILE A 87 29.77 -3.52 -35.64
CA ILE A 87 30.87 -4.50 -35.60
C ILE A 87 31.64 -4.58 -36.92
N ASN A 88 31.48 -3.57 -37.78
CA ASN A 88 31.91 -3.62 -39.18
C ASN A 88 32.82 -2.44 -39.60
N GLU A 89 33.31 -1.64 -38.65
CA GLU A 89 34.45 -0.75 -38.92
C GLU A 89 35.75 -1.54 -38.73
N ASN A 90 36.41 -1.76 -39.86
CA ASN A 90 37.52 -2.69 -40.14
C ASN A 90 38.80 -2.42 -39.32
#